data_AF-A0A382H0A3-F1
#
_entry.id   AF-A0A382H0A3-F1
#
_cell.length_a   1.000
_cell.length_b   1.000
_cell.length_c   1.000
_cell.angle_alpha   90.00
_cell.angle_beta   90.00
_cell.angle_gamma   90.00
#
_symmetry.space_group_name_H-M   'P 1'
#
loop_
_entity.id
_entity.type
_entity.pdbx_description
1 polymer ?
#
loop_
_entity_poly.entity_id
_entity_poly.type
_entity_poly.pdbx_seq_one_letter_code
_entity_poly.pdbx_strand_id
1 'polypeptide(L)'
;MEKTIYLDLDGIDQAFLSLYKSPTYETSTFKGIPMEHFRWVTRMLPVKNRRIKYRGMSKPGYTRPQSFCHKFAADTFAIYYDNDDELHLGRP
;
A
#
# COMPACT_ATOMS: atom_id res chain seq x y z
N MET A 1 5.74 1.20 21.49
CA MET A 1 7.13 0.76 21.29
C MET A 1 7.29 0.66 19.80
N GLU A 2 7.96 1.64 19.19
CA GLU A 2 8.16 1.69 17.75
C GLU A 2 8.90 0.43 17.30
N LYS A 3 8.38 -0.24 16.27
CA LYS A 3 8.96 -1.45 15.70
C LYS A 3 9.50 -1.11 14.33
N THR A 4 10.81 -1.07 14.23
CA THR A 4 11.50 -0.93 12.96
C THR A 4 11.55 -2.27 12.24
N ILE A 5 11.09 -2.30 10.99
CA ILE A 5 11.10 -3.47 10.12
C ILE A 5 11.97 -3.16 8.90
N TYR A 6 13.03 -3.94 8.71
CA TYR A 6 13.88 -3.88 7.53
C TYR A 6 13.46 -4.97 6.55
N LEU A 7 13.15 -4.57 5.32
CA LEU A 7 12.87 -5.48 4.21
C LEU A 7 14.15 -5.57 3.37
N ASP A 8 14.72 -6.77 3.21
CA ASP A 8 15.87 -6.98 2.33
C ASP A 8 15.41 -7.09 0.86
N LEU A 9 14.77 -6.04 0.36
CA LEU A 9 14.28 -5.97 -1.02
C LEU A 9 15.43 -5.64 -1.97
N ASP A 10 15.35 -6.10 -3.21
CA ASP A 10 16.32 -5.70 -4.23
C ASP A 10 16.13 -4.23 -4.64
N GLY A 11 17.11 -3.68 -5.39
CA GLY A 11 17.08 -2.28 -5.79
C GLY A 11 15.89 -1.90 -6.69
N ILE A 12 15.33 -2.86 -7.42
CA ILE A 12 14.19 -2.63 -8.33
C ILE A 12 12.91 -2.50 -7.51
N ASP A 13 12.68 -3.44 -6.59
CA ASP A 13 11.54 -3.44 -5.67
C ASP A 13 11.54 -2.19 -4.79
N GLN A 14 12.73 -1.79 -4.28
CA GLN A 14 12.91 -0.56 -3.52
C GLN A 14 12.56 0.69 -4.33
N ALA A 15 13.09 0.79 -5.55
CA ALA A 15 12.81 1.91 -6.44
C ALA A 15 11.32 1.99 -6.78
N PHE A 16 10.69 0.85 -7.08
CA PHE A 16 9.26 0.78 -7.36
C PHE A 16 8.41 1.25 -6.18
N LEU A 17 8.61 0.72 -4.98
CA LEU A 17 7.84 1.11 -3.79
C LEU A 17 8.04 2.58 -3.42
N SER A 18 9.24 3.12 -3.66
CA SER A 18 9.55 4.54 -3.39
C SER A 18 8.73 5.50 -4.24
N LEU A 19 8.36 5.13 -5.47
CA LEU A 19 7.46 5.93 -6.33
C LEU A 19 6.07 6.14 -5.72
N TYR A 20 5.64 5.20 -4.88
CA TYR A 20 4.31 5.20 -4.25
C TYR A 20 4.35 5.52 -2.76
N LYS A 21 5.52 5.90 -2.22
CA LYS A 21 5.65 6.26 -0.81
C LYS A 21 4.78 7.49 -0.52
N SER A 22 3.97 7.39 0.52
CA SER A 22 3.09 8.50 0.89
C SER A 22 3.91 9.64 1.50
N PRO A 23 3.44 10.89 1.36
CA PRO A 23 4.08 12.02 2.03
C PRO A 23 3.94 11.90 3.56
N THR A 24 4.81 12.58 4.30
CA THR A 24 4.92 12.49 5.76
C THR A 24 3.66 12.96 6.53
N TYR A 25 2.80 13.75 5.90
CA TYR A 25 1.54 14.24 6.48
C TYR A 25 0.35 13.29 6.23
N GLU A 26 0.57 12.12 5.65
CA GLU A 26 -0.46 11.09 5.47
C GLU A 26 -0.20 9.85 6.31
N THR A 27 -1.29 9.17 6.68
CA THR A 27 -1.22 7.95 7.49
C THR A 27 -0.98 6.69 6.67
N SER A 28 -1.12 6.72 5.34
CA SER A 28 -0.72 5.58 4.50
C SER A 28 0.79 5.50 4.40
N THR A 29 1.31 4.29 4.26
CA THR A 29 2.73 4.07 3.96
C THR A 29 2.96 4.16 2.46
N PHE A 30 2.10 3.51 1.67
CA PHE A 30 2.11 3.58 0.21
C PHE A 30 0.71 3.87 -0.32
N LYS A 31 0.59 4.65 -1.40
CA LYS A 31 -0.71 4.98 -1.99
C LYS A 31 -0.64 5.12 -3.50
N GLY A 32 -1.79 4.95 -4.15
CA GLY A 32 -1.93 5.15 -5.59
C GLY A 32 -1.29 4.03 -6.42
N ILE A 33 -1.02 2.87 -5.82
CA ILE A 33 -0.43 1.73 -6.53
C ILE A 33 -1.51 1.14 -7.45
N PRO A 34 -1.25 0.98 -8.77
CA PRO A 34 -2.17 0.33 -9.69
C PRO A 34 -2.54 -1.09 -9.26
N MET A 35 -3.82 -1.46 -9.42
CA MET A 35 -4.33 -2.78 -9.02
C MET A 35 -3.65 -3.96 -9.73
N GLU A 36 -3.04 -3.75 -10.90
CA GLU A 36 -2.25 -4.77 -11.61
C GLU A 36 -1.06 -5.28 -10.79
N HIS A 37 -0.48 -4.43 -9.95
CA HIS A 37 0.67 -4.76 -9.09
C HIS A 37 0.25 -5.34 -7.73
N PHE A 38 -1.04 -5.51 -7.46
CA PHE A 38 -1.57 -5.90 -6.15
C PHE A 38 -0.92 -7.17 -5.59
N ARG A 39 -0.85 -8.25 -6.40
CA ARG A 39 -0.29 -9.53 -5.94
C ARG A 39 1.20 -9.45 -5.64
N TRP A 40 1.95 -8.70 -6.44
CA TRP A 40 3.39 -8.57 -6.26
C TRP A 40 3.71 -7.76 -5.00
N VAL A 41 3.13 -6.57 -4.88
CA VAL A 41 3.34 -5.68 -3.72
C VAL A 41 2.92 -6.31 -2.39
N THR A 42 1.78 -7.00 -2.35
CA THR A 42 1.31 -7.61 -1.11
C THR A 42 2.11 -8.85 -0.68
N ARG A 43 2.95 -9.40 -1.56
CA ARG A 43 3.90 -10.49 -1.24
C ARG A 43 5.25 -9.95 -0.77
N MET A 44 5.69 -8.79 -1.29
CA MET A 44 6.92 -8.12 -0.85
C MET A 44 6.82 -7.58 0.58
N LEU A 45 5.62 -7.18 0.98
CA LEU A 45 5.38 -6.43 2.20
C LEU A 45 4.88 -7.33 3.34
N PRO A 46 5.24 -7.05 4.61
CA PRO A 46 4.78 -7.82 5.75
C PRO A 46 3.25 -7.80 5.89
N VAL A 47 2.68 -8.90 6.38
CA VAL A 47 1.22 -9.03 6.56
C VAL A 47 0.77 -8.47 7.91
N LYS A 48 1.63 -8.55 8.91
CA LYS A 48 1.33 -8.11 10.28
C LYS A 48 1.03 -6.61 10.28
N ASN A 49 -0.06 -6.22 10.95
CA ASN A 49 -0.54 -4.83 11.07
C ASN A 49 -0.77 -4.11 9.73
N ARG A 50 -0.80 -4.85 8.62
CA ARG A 50 -0.99 -4.29 7.30
C ARG A 50 -2.47 -4.18 6.99
N ARG A 51 -2.95 -2.97 6.71
CA ARG A 51 -4.28 -2.71 6.18
C ARG A 51 -4.19 -2.23 4.73
N ILE A 52 -5.02 -2.83 3.88
CA ILE A 52 -5.16 -2.47 2.47
C ILE A 52 -6.46 -1.70 2.28
N LYS A 53 -6.40 -0.56 1.59
CA LYS A 53 -7.59 0.19 1.15
C LYS A 53 -7.62 0.29 -0.37
N TYR A 54 -8.72 -0.16 -0.97
CA TYR A 54 -8.97 -0.02 -2.39
C TYR A 54 -9.52 1.37 -2.73
N ARG A 55 -9.13 1.90 -3.89
CA ARG A 55 -9.50 3.23 -4.38
C ARG A 55 -9.93 3.14 -5.85
N GLY A 56 -10.92 3.95 -6.21
CA GLY A 56 -11.47 3.99 -7.56
C GLY A 56 -12.76 4.80 -7.61
N MET A 57 -13.32 4.93 -8.81
CA MET A 57 -14.55 5.68 -9.07
C MET A 57 -15.74 4.73 -9.34
N SER A 58 -16.95 5.29 -9.35
CA SER A 58 -18.13 4.57 -9.85
C SER A 58 -17.94 4.23 -11.33
N LYS A 59 -18.41 3.04 -11.74
CA LYS A 59 -18.33 2.50 -13.11
C LYS A 59 -19.72 2.03 -13.56
N PRO A 60 -19.98 1.85 -14.86
CA PRO A 60 -21.22 1.23 -15.31
C PRO A 60 -21.44 -0.12 -14.60
N GLY A 61 -22.60 -0.31 -13.97
CA GLY A 61 -22.90 -1.50 -13.16
C GLY A 61 -22.28 -1.53 -11.75
N TYR A 62 -21.57 -0.47 -11.35
CA TYR A 62 -20.99 -0.34 -10.01
C TYR A 62 -21.06 1.09 -9.48
N THR A 63 -21.95 1.33 -8.51
CA THR A 63 -21.97 2.58 -7.75
C THR A 63 -21.08 2.45 -6.53
N ARG A 64 -20.01 3.26 -6.47
CA ARG A 64 -19.07 3.23 -5.36
C ARG A 64 -19.73 3.78 -4.07
N PRO A 65 -19.74 3.03 -2.95
CA PRO A 65 -20.13 3.56 -1.66
C PRO A 65 -19.19 4.68 -1.19
N GLN A 66 -19.71 5.64 -0.43
CA GLN A 66 -18.90 6.75 0.08
C GLN A 66 -17.68 6.27 0.90
N SER A 67 -17.88 5.26 1.75
CA SER A 67 -16.93 4.82 2.76
C SER A 67 -15.84 3.88 2.24
N PHE A 68 -16.03 3.18 1.11
CA PHE A 68 -15.05 2.20 0.61
C PHE A 68 -15.14 1.98 -0.90
N CYS A 69 -14.21 1.20 -1.44
CA CYS A 69 -14.28 0.68 -2.81
C CYS A 69 -14.10 -0.83 -2.76
N HIS A 70 -14.90 -1.58 -3.52
CA HIS A 70 -14.72 -3.02 -3.66
C HIS A 70 -13.53 -3.31 -4.58
N LYS A 71 -12.80 -4.39 -4.28
CA LYS A 71 -11.58 -4.78 -5.01
C LYS A 71 -11.80 -4.91 -6.52
N PHE A 72 -12.93 -5.48 -6.94
CA PHE A 72 -13.21 -5.75 -8.36
C PHE A 72 -13.38 -4.46 -9.20
N ALA A 73 -13.73 -3.35 -8.57
CA ALA A 73 -13.95 -2.08 -9.25
C ALA A 73 -12.80 -1.07 -9.00
N ALA A 74 -11.81 -1.44 -8.19
CA ALA A 74 -10.71 -0.57 -7.82
C ALA A 74 -9.74 -0.32 -8.99
N ASP A 75 -9.21 0.89 -9.06
CA ASP A 75 -8.17 1.28 -10.01
C ASP A 75 -6.80 1.22 -9.33
N THR A 76 -6.75 1.64 -8.06
CA THR A 76 -5.53 1.63 -7.24
C THR A 76 -5.80 1.12 -5.83
N PHE A 77 -4.74 0.91 -5.07
CA PHE A 77 -4.82 0.61 -3.64
C PHE A 77 -3.78 1.40 -2.84
N ALA A 78 -4.02 1.47 -1.54
CA ALA A 78 -3.12 2.04 -0.55
C ALA A 78 -2.85 1.02 0.56
N ILE A 79 -1.66 1.09 1.13
CA ILE A 79 -1.19 0.26 2.23
C ILE A 79 -0.96 1.17 3.43
N TYR A 80 -1.47 0.73 4.56
CA TYR A 80 -1.28 1.33 5.88
C TYR A 80 -0.61 0.28 6.75
N TYR A 81 0.41 0.71 7.46
CA TYR A 81 0.84 0.04 8.68
C TYR A 81 0.34 0.87 9.87
N ASP A 82 0.11 0.21 11.00
CA ASP A 82 -0.22 0.93 12.22
C ASP A 82 0.95 1.86 12.59
N ASN A 83 0.63 3.02 13.18
CA ASN A 83 1.58 4.15 13.34
C ASN A 83 2.86 3.82 14.13
N ASP A 84 2.92 2.67 14.78
CA ASP A 84 4.09 2.20 15.54
C ASP A 84 5.10 1.41 14.68
N ASP A 85 4.77 1.04 13.44
CA ASP A 85 5.63 0.23 12.57
C ASP A 85 6.36 1.12 11.53
N GLU A 86 7.69 1.25 11.66
CA GLU A 86 8.54 1.96 10.68
C GLU A 86 9.14 0.96 9.68
N LEU A 87 9.01 1.24 8.38
CA LEU A 87 9.47 0.36 7.31
C LEU A 87 10.67 0.94 6.56
N HIS A 88 11.77 0.20 6.63
CA HIS A 88 12.95 0.41 5.80
C HIS A 88 12.93 -0.61 4.67
N LEU A 89 13.08 -0.14 3.43
CA LEU A 89 13.02 -0.99 2.24
C LEU A 89 14.34 -1.70 1.92
N GLY A 90 15.40 -1.44 2.69
CA GLY A 90 16.72 -2.06 2.56
C GLY A 90 17.26 -2.51 3.91
N ARG A 91 18.53 -2.94 3.93
CA ARG A 91 19.23 -3.35 5.15
C ARG A 91 19.49 -2.17 6.10
N PRO A 92 19.62 -2.43 7.42
CA PRO A 92 20.06 -1.43 8.40
C PRO A 92 21.40 -0.80 8.05
#